data_AF-A0A944Y4L6-F1
#
_entry.id   AF-A0A944Y4L6-F1
#
_cell.length_a   1.000
_cell.length_b   1.000
_cell.length_c   1.000
_cell.angle_alpha   90.00
_cell.angle_beta   90.00
_cell.angle_gamma   90.00
#
_symmetry.space_group_name_H-M   'P 1'
#
loop_
_entity.id
_entity.type
_entity.pdbx_description
1 polymer ?
#
loop_
_entity_poly.entity_id
_entity_poly.type
_entity_poly.pdbx_seq_one_letter_code
_entity_poly.pdbx_strand_id
1 'polypeptide(L)'
;MVTDDQVLALWKEFKKLKVIKIVALKTGMDRKTASKYIKQKILPSETCHDRNWRTCPDKLKDIWPIAEEFLKETPDIEAKALFEHLLETYPKLINEGQLRTFQRRIKQWRVECGDSQEVYFDQRTIPGKMAQLDWLDMNKFAIEINGKIFKHKLSHFTLNHSNIESASICRSESILSIKKGLRNFLYRVVGKAPQILQVDNSSAATHRPCKDKKKRVFNDEYIQILDYYGIKAQKTNIASP
;
A
#
# COMPACT_ATOMS: atom_id res chain seq x y z
N MET A 1 -17.81 19.00 -15.25
CA MET A 1 -18.36 18.70 -13.91
C MET A 1 -17.68 19.65 -12.93
N VAL A 2 -18.40 20.24 -11.97
CA VAL A 2 -17.82 21.24 -11.05
C VAL A 2 -16.99 20.53 -9.98
N THR A 3 -15.76 20.99 -9.75
CA THR A 3 -14.83 20.41 -8.77
C THR A 3 -14.82 21.17 -7.44
N ASP A 4 -14.34 20.51 -6.39
CA ASP A 4 -14.19 21.10 -5.05
C ASP A 4 -13.29 22.35 -5.09
N ASP A 5 -12.17 22.29 -5.81
CA ASP A 5 -11.24 23.41 -5.97
C ASP A 5 -11.92 24.64 -6.60
N GLN A 6 -12.80 24.42 -7.59
CA GLN A 6 -13.55 25.50 -8.22
C GLN A 6 -14.52 26.14 -7.21
N VAL A 7 -15.15 25.37 -6.32
CA VAL A 7 -16.07 25.88 -5.29
C VAL A 7 -15.32 26.60 -4.17
N LEU A 8 -14.13 26.12 -3.78
CA LEU A 8 -13.26 26.82 -2.82
C LEU A 8 -12.78 28.17 -3.39
N ALA A 9 -12.38 28.19 -4.66
CA ALA A 9 -12.02 29.41 -5.37
C ALA A 9 -13.22 30.39 -5.45
N LEU A 10 -14.42 29.87 -5.69
CA LEU A 10 -15.67 30.63 -5.72
C LEU A 10 -15.93 31.33 -4.39
N TRP A 11 -15.81 30.62 -3.26
CA TRP A 11 -16.02 31.22 -1.94
C TRP A 11 -14.97 32.28 -1.61
N LYS A 12 -13.71 32.05 -2.00
CA LYS A 12 -12.62 33.01 -1.81
C LYS A 12 -12.84 34.30 -2.60
N GLU A 13 -13.21 34.19 -3.88
CA GLU A 13 -13.47 35.34 -4.74
C GLU A 13 -14.81 36.03 -4.40
N PHE A 14 -15.81 35.29 -3.94
CA PHE A 14 -17.08 35.86 -3.49
C PHE A 14 -16.92 36.73 -2.23
N LYS A 15 -16.05 36.33 -1.29
CA LYS A 15 -15.71 37.15 -0.11
C LYS A 15 -15.13 38.52 -0.48
N LYS A 16 -14.39 38.61 -1.60
CA LYS A 16 -13.76 39.84 -2.08
C LYS A 16 -14.71 40.71 -2.89
N LEU A 17 -15.34 40.13 -3.91
CA LEU A 17 -16.06 40.88 -4.95
C LEU A 17 -17.55 41.06 -4.65
N LYS A 18 -18.16 40.16 -3.85
CA LYS A 18 -19.61 40.13 -3.52
C LYS A 18 -20.58 40.12 -4.72
N VAL A 19 -20.10 40.07 -5.96
CA VAL A 19 -20.93 40.02 -7.19
C VAL A 19 -20.88 38.63 -7.81
N ILE A 20 -22.00 37.90 -7.73
CA ILE A 20 -22.09 36.50 -8.19
C ILE A 20 -21.73 36.34 -9.67
N LYS A 21 -22.15 37.27 -10.55
CA LYS A 21 -21.91 37.18 -12.00
C LYS A 21 -20.42 37.19 -12.35
N ILE A 22 -19.65 38.07 -11.70
CA ILE A 22 -18.21 38.22 -11.94
C ILE A 22 -17.45 37.02 -11.36
N VAL A 23 -17.84 36.59 -10.16
CA VAL A 23 -17.20 35.46 -9.49
C VAL A 23 -17.45 34.16 -10.26
N ALA A 24 -18.67 33.94 -10.74
CA ALA A 24 -19.01 32.78 -11.57
C ALA A 24 -18.19 32.72 -12.87
N LEU A 25 -18.03 33.87 -13.56
CA LEU A 25 -17.17 33.99 -14.73
C LEU A 25 -15.70 33.66 -14.41
N LYS A 26 -15.16 34.20 -13.31
CA LYS A 26 -13.78 33.93 -12.88
C LYS A 26 -13.52 32.47 -12.56
N THR A 27 -14.49 31.76 -12.01
CA THR A 27 -14.36 30.34 -11.65
C THR A 27 -14.84 29.38 -12.74
N GLY A 28 -15.21 29.89 -13.93
CA GLY A 28 -15.70 29.06 -15.03
C GLY A 28 -17.02 28.34 -14.73
N MET A 29 -17.89 28.92 -13.90
CA MET A 29 -19.18 28.35 -13.54
C MET A 29 -20.34 29.13 -14.17
N ASP A 30 -21.45 28.41 -14.42
CA ASP A 30 -22.73 29.08 -14.67
C ASP A 30 -23.20 29.85 -13.42
N ARG A 31 -23.87 30.98 -13.63
CA ARG A 31 -24.37 31.86 -12.55
C ARG A 31 -25.28 31.11 -11.58
N LYS A 32 -26.16 30.22 -12.08
CA LYS A 32 -27.08 29.45 -11.22
C LYS A 32 -26.32 28.46 -10.34
N THR A 33 -25.30 27.82 -10.91
CA THR A 33 -24.43 26.86 -10.21
C THR A 33 -23.60 27.55 -9.12
N ALA A 34 -22.98 28.68 -9.44
CA ALA A 34 -22.27 29.52 -8.46
C ALA A 34 -23.20 29.97 -7.33
N SER A 35 -24.40 30.44 -7.66
CA SER A 35 -25.40 30.84 -6.66
C SER A 35 -25.83 29.68 -5.76
N LYS A 36 -25.97 28.47 -6.31
CA LYS A 36 -26.31 27.26 -5.55
C LYS A 36 -25.23 26.96 -4.50
N TYR A 37 -23.96 26.91 -4.89
CA TYR A 37 -22.86 26.59 -3.96
C TYR A 37 -22.54 27.70 -2.96
N ILE A 38 -22.76 28.98 -3.30
CA ILE A 38 -22.66 30.09 -2.33
C ILE A 38 -23.75 29.97 -1.25
N LYS A 39 -24.98 29.60 -1.64
CA LYS A 39 -26.11 29.46 -0.71
C LYS A 39 -26.00 28.20 0.15
N GLN A 40 -25.62 27.08 -0.46
CA GLN A 40 -25.56 25.78 0.21
C GLN A 40 -24.33 25.64 1.12
N LYS A 41 -23.22 26.33 0.85
CA LYS A 41 -21.95 26.23 1.61
C LYS A 41 -21.46 24.78 1.80
N ILE A 42 -21.74 23.93 0.83
CA ILE A 42 -21.38 22.51 0.81
C ILE A 42 -20.55 22.28 -0.44
N LEU A 43 -19.53 21.43 -0.35
CA LEU A 43 -18.68 21.04 -1.46
C LEU A 43 -19.40 20.03 -2.39
N PRO A 44 -19.08 20.01 -3.69
CA PRO A 44 -19.59 18.99 -4.62
C PRO A 44 -19.38 17.55 -4.11
N SER A 45 -18.22 17.25 -3.52
CA SER A 45 -17.92 15.95 -2.91
C SER A 45 -18.87 15.59 -1.76
N GLU A 46 -19.23 16.56 -0.92
CA GLU A 46 -20.14 16.38 0.22
C GLU A 46 -21.61 16.19 -0.20
N THR A 47 -21.98 16.62 -1.41
CA THR A 47 -23.32 16.43 -1.97
C THR A 47 -23.47 15.13 -2.77
N CYS A 48 -22.36 14.44 -3.05
CA CYS A 48 -22.36 13.17 -3.75
C CYS A 48 -22.78 12.05 -2.79
N HIS A 49 -24.08 11.90 -2.56
CA HIS A 49 -24.60 10.75 -1.85
C HIS A 49 -24.60 9.53 -2.77
N ASP A 50 -24.08 8.42 -2.26
CA ASP A 50 -24.28 7.12 -2.90
C ASP A 50 -25.77 6.84 -3.00
N ARG A 51 -26.24 6.67 -4.23
CA ARG A 51 -27.64 6.33 -4.48
C ARG A 51 -27.81 4.85 -4.19
N ASN A 52 -28.49 4.55 -3.09
CA ASN A 52 -28.79 3.17 -2.69
C ASN A 52 -29.96 2.56 -3.50
N TRP A 53 -30.64 3.34 -4.36
CA TRP A 53 -31.72 2.85 -5.19
C TRP A 53 -31.36 2.87 -6.67
N ARG A 54 -31.83 1.86 -7.41
CA ARG A 54 -31.72 1.82 -8.87
C ARG A 54 -32.85 2.64 -9.47
N THR A 55 -32.51 3.54 -10.41
CA THR A 55 -33.51 4.32 -11.17
C THR A 55 -34.28 3.48 -12.19
N CYS A 56 -33.76 2.29 -12.52
CA CYS A 56 -34.38 1.34 -13.45
C CYS A 56 -34.34 -0.06 -12.83
N PRO A 57 -35.43 -0.86 -12.93
CA PRO A 57 -35.41 -2.26 -12.50
C PRO A 57 -34.32 -3.05 -13.23
N ASP A 58 -33.75 -4.02 -12.53
CA ASP A 58 -32.67 -4.85 -13.06
C ASP A 58 -33.20 -5.80 -14.13
N LYS A 59 -32.84 -5.51 -15.38
CA LYS A 59 -33.31 -6.26 -16.54
C LYS A 59 -32.75 -7.68 -16.64
N LEU A 60 -31.69 -7.99 -15.88
CA LEU A 60 -31.04 -9.30 -15.88
C LEU A 60 -31.42 -10.14 -14.66
N LYS A 61 -32.32 -9.66 -13.79
CA LYS A 61 -32.62 -10.31 -12.51
C LYS A 61 -33.07 -11.76 -12.67
N ASP A 62 -33.92 -12.04 -13.64
CA ASP A 62 -34.56 -13.35 -13.80
C ASP A 62 -33.65 -14.36 -14.51
N ILE A 63 -32.76 -13.89 -15.41
CA ILE A 63 -31.82 -14.74 -16.16
C ILE A 63 -30.49 -14.95 -15.41
N TRP A 64 -30.16 -14.08 -14.45
CA TRP A 64 -28.88 -14.11 -13.76
C TRP A 64 -28.58 -15.40 -12.99
N PRO A 65 -29.52 -16.02 -12.25
CA PRO A 65 -29.25 -17.28 -11.55
C PRO A 65 -28.79 -18.39 -12.50
N ILE A 66 -29.40 -18.46 -13.70
CA ILE A 66 -29.04 -19.43 -14.74
C ILE A 66 -27.63 -19.13 -15.27
N ALA A 67 -27.36 -17.86 -15.58
CA ALA A 67 -26.02 -17.44 -16.04
C ALA A 67 -24.93 -17.74 -14.99
N GLU A 68 -25.25 -17.62 -13.71
CA GLU A 68 -24.33 -17.89 -12.61
C GLU A 68 -23.99 -19.39 -12.49
N GLU A 69 -24.93 -20.29 -12.78
CA GLU A 69 -24.66 -21.74 -12.84
C GLU A 69 -23.66 -22.06 -13.96
N PHE A 70 -23.85 -21.53 -15.17
CA PHE A 70 -22.89 -21.68 -16.26
C PHE A 70 -21.50 -21.12 -15.91
N LEU A 71 -21.45 -19.99 -15.20
CA LEU A 71 -20.18 -19.39 -14.76
C LEU A 71 -19.49 -20.20 -13.66
N LYS A 72 -20.24 -20.89 -12.79
CA LYS A 72 -19.67 -21.79 -11.78
C LYS A 72 -19.10 -23.06 -12.40
N GLU A 73 -19.76 -23.60 -13.43
CA GLU A 73 -19.27 -24.78 -14.15
C GLU A 73 -18.09 -24.44 -15.07
N THR A 74 -18.11 -23.27 -15.71
CA THR A 74 -17.06 -22.84 -16.65
C THR A 74 -16.77 -21.33 -16.49
N PRO A 75 -15.90 -20.93 -15.54
CA PRO A 75 -15.63 -19.52 -15.22
C PRO A 75 -15.09 -18.70 -16.40
N ASP A 76 -14.34 -19.35 -17.29
CA ASP A 76 -13.67 -18.74 -18.43
C ASP A 76 -14.57 -18.53 -19.65
N ILE A 77 -15.83 -18.97 -19.60
CA ILE A 77 -16.76 -18.85 -20.73
C ILE A 77 -16.86 -17.41 -21.23
N GLU A 78 -16.83 -17.21 -22.56
CA GLU A 78 -16.92 -15.86 -23.10
C GLU A 78 -18.29 -15.26 -22.77
N ALA A 79 -18.29 -14.06 -22.17
CA ALA A 79 -19.53 -13.38 -21.76
C ALA A 79 -20.50 -13.16 -22.93
N LYS A 80 -19.99 -13.00 -24.15
CA LYS A 80 -20.80 -12.87 -25.36
C LYS A 80 -21.41 -14.21 -25.78
N ALA A 81 -20.62 -15.29 -25.79
CA ALA A 81 -21.10 -16.63 -26.13
C ALA A 81 -22.18 -17.10 -25.15
N LEU A 82 -21.99 -16.89 -23.85
CA LEU A 82 -23.01 -17.20 -22.83
C LEU A 82 -24.28 -16.35 -23.05
N PHE A 83 -24.13 -15.08 -23.42
CA PHE A 83 -25.28 -14.22 -23.69
C PHE A 83 -26.08 -14.64 -24.92
N GLU A 84 -25.40 -15.04 -26.01
CA GLU A 84 -26.04 -15.56 -27.23
C GLU A 84 -26.78 -16.86 -26.95
N HIS A 85 -26.18 -17.79 -26.19
CA HIS A 85 -26.85 -19.00 -25.74
C HIS A 85 -28.11 -18.72 -24.89
N LEU A 86 -28.04 -17.74 -23.98
CA LEU A 86 -29.19 -17.36 -23.16
C LEU A 86 -30.27 -16.63 -23.98
N LEU A 87 -29.91 -15.88 -25.02
CA LEU A 87 -30.86 -15.27 -25.96
C LEU A 87 -31.63 -16.33 -26.75
N GLU A 88 -30.94 -17.36 -27.23
CA GLU A 88 -31.55 -18.46 -27.99
C GLU A 88 -32.46 -19.32 -27.09
N THR A 89 -32.01 -19.63 -25.87
CA THR A 89 -32.71 -20.53 -24.96
C THR A 89 -33.86 -19.82 -24.23
N TYR A 90 -33.70 -18.54 -23.89
CA TYR A 90 -34.66 -17.75 -23.10
C TYR A 90 -34.98 -16.39 -23.71
N PRO A 91 -35.50 -16.32 -24.95
CA PRO A 91 -35.73 -15.06 -25.67
C PRO A 91 -36.76 -14.12 -25.00
N LYS A 92 -37.57 -14.64 -24.06
CA LYS A 92 -38.55 -13.84 -23.32
C LYS A 92 -37.95 -13.11 -22.12
N LEU A 93 -36.79 -13.54 -21.62
CA LEU A 93 -36.18 -13.06 -20.39
C LEU A 93 -35.05 -12.05 -20.63
N ILE A 94 -34.50 -12.02 -21.85
CA ILE A 94 -33.33 -11.21 -22.19
C ILE A 94 -33.45 -10.63 -23.60
N ASN A 95 -32.95 -9.40 -23.78
CA ASN A 95 -33.00 -8.68 -25.05
C ASN A 95 -31.58 -8.31 -25.49
N GLU A 96 -31.31 -8.26 -26.80
CA GLU A 96 -29.99 -7.95 -27.37
C GLU A 96 -29.35 -6.66 -26.83
N GLY A 97 -30.15 -5.62 -26.59
CA GLY A 97 -29.69 -4.34 -26.04
C GLY A 97 -29.11 -4.41 -24.61
N GLN A 98 -29.11 -5.58 -23.98
CA GLN A 98 -28.62 -5.80 -22.62
C GLN A 98 -27.21 -6.40 -22.56
N LEU A 99 -26.59 -6.72 -23.71
CA LEU A 99 -25.25 -7.35 -23.79
C LEU A 99 -24.21 -6.63 -22.93
N ARG A 100 -24.15 -5.29 -23.03
CA ARG A 100 -23.18 -4.48 -22.27
C ARG A 100 -23.40 -4.56 -20.76
N THR A 101 -24.65 -4.64 -20.33
CA THR A 101 -25.00 -4.80 -18.91
C THR A 101 -24.61 -6.20 -18.42
N PHE A 102 -24.81 -7.22 -19.25
CA PHE A 102 -24.46 -8.60 -18.96
C PHE A 102 -22.95 -8.79 -18.84
N GLN A 103 -22.17 -8.32 -19.82
CA GLN A 103 -20.71 -8.33 -19.78
C GLN A 103 -20.15 -7.63 -18.54
N ARG A 104 -20.71 -6.48 -18.15
CA ARG A 104 -20.29 -5.77 -16.94
C ARG A 104 -20.55 -6.58 -15.68
N ARG A 105 -21.69 -7.28 -15.62
CA ARG A 105 -22.08 -8.11 -14.48
C ARG A 105 -21.20 -9.38 -14.37
N ILE A 106 -20.87 -10.02 -15.50
CA ILE A 106 -19.89 -11.11 -15.53
C ILE A 106 -18.52 -10.64 -15.08
N LYS A 107 -18.06 -9.48 -15.55
CA LYS A 107 -16.77 -8.91 -15.11
C LYS A 107 -16.75 -8.68 -13.60
N GLN A 108 -17.84 -8.17 -13.02
CA GLN A 108 -17.96 -8.01 -11.58
C GLN A 108 -17.97 -9.35 -10.85
N TRP A 109 -18.74 -10.32 -11.34
CA TRP A 109 -18.79 -11.67 -10.79
C TRP A 109 -17.41 -12.34 -10.80
N ARG A 110 -16.61 -12.19 -11.86
CA ARG A 110 -15.24 -12.72 -11.91
C ARG A 110 -14.31 -12.10 -10.87
N VAL A 111 -14.53 -10.84 -10.48
CA VAL A 111 -13.76 -10.19 -9.42
C VAL A 111 -14.17 -10.70 -8.03
N GLU A 112 -15.46 -11.01 -7.84
CA GLU A 112 -16.02 -11.41 -6.55
C GLU A 112 -15.91 -12.92 -6.28
N CYS A 113 -16.07 -13.74 -7.32
CA CYS A 113 -16.19 -15.20 -7.25
C CYS A 113 -15.20 -15.95 -8.15
N GLY A 114 -14.44 -15.25 -9.01
CA GLY A 114 -13.41 -15.88 -9.83
C GLY A 114 -12.18 -16.27 -9.01
N ASP A 115 -11.32 -17.08 -9.62
CA ASP A 115 -10.06 -17.49 -9.01
C ASP A 115 -9.20 -16.27 -8.63
N SER A 116 -8.46 -16.40 -7.54
CA SER A 116 -7.56 -15.36 -7.08
C SER A 116 -6.50 -15.09 -8.15
N GLN A 117 -6.63 -13.96 -8.85
CA GLN A 117 -5.61 -13.54 -9.79
C GLN A 117 -4.33 -13.18 -9.03
N GLU A 118 -3.20 -13.74 -9.45
CA GLU A 118 -1.90 -13.29 -8.95
C GLU A 118 -1.69 -11.82 -9.33
N VAL A 119 -1.64 -10.96 -8.31
CA VAL A 119 -1.35 -9.54 -8.46
C VAL A 119 0.07 -9.27 -7.98
N TYR A 120 0.86 -8.66 -8.84
CA TYR A 120 2.22 -8.23 -8.52
C TYR A 120 2.18 -6.75 -8.11
N PHE A 121 2.73 -6.45 -6.94
CA PHE A 121 2.94 -5.07 -6.49
C PHE A 121 4.41 -4.71 -6.67
N ASP A 122 4.69 -3.67 -7.45
CA ASP A 122 6.06 -3.17 -7.60
C ASP A 122 6.59 -2.62 -6.28
N GLN A 123 7.51 -3.35 -5.65
CA GLN A 123 8.26 -2.85 -4.50
C GLN A 123 9.32 -1.85 -4.98
N ARG A 124 8.97 -0.56 -5.01
CA ARG A 124 9.94 0.50 -5.33
C ARG A 124 10.87 0.76 -4.14
N THR A 125 12.08 0.25 -4.23
CA THR A 125 13.18 0.62 -3.32
C THR A 125 13.85 1.91 -3.83
N ILE A 126 14.15 2.84 -2.92
CA ILE A 126 14.82 4.11 -3.26
C ILE A 126 16.28 4.00 -2.80
N PRO A 127 17.28 4.35 -3.63
CA PRO A 127 18.68 4.34 -3.23
C PRO A 127 18.93 5.15 -1.95
N GLY A 128 19.66 4.56 -1.00
CA GLY A 128 20.01 5.21 0.28
C GLY A 128 18.83 5.45 1.24
N LYS A 129 17.61 5.03 0.90
CA LYS A 129 16.45 5.16 1.79
C LYS A 129 16.54 4.20 2.97
N MET A 130 16.87 2.94 2.72
CA MET A 130 16.81 1.90 3.74
C MET A 130 18.03 0.98 3.68
N ALA A 131 18.58 0.72 4.86
CA ALA A 131 19.50 -0.38 5.11
C ALA A 131 18.84 -1.36 6.08
N GLN A 132 19.21 -2.63 5.97
CA GLN A 132 18.82 -3.69 6.90
C GLN A 132 20.02 -4.19 7.68
N LEU A 133 19.78 -4.57 8.93
CA LEU A 133 20.76 -5.21 9.80
C LEU A 133 20.23 -6.57 10.25
N ASP A 134 21.06 -7.59 10.07
CA ASP A 134 20.82 -8.95 10.53
C ASP A 134 22.07 -9.58 11.16
N TRP A 135 21.91 -10.72 11.83
CA TRP A 135 23.00 -11.49 12.43
C TRP A 135 23.07 -12.89 11.86
N LEU A 136 24.26 -13.29 11.44
CA LEU A 136 24.54 -14.65 10.98
C LEU A 136 25.35 -15.40 12.04
N ASP A 137 24.89 -16.58 12.45
CA ASP A 137 25.65 -17.46 13.34
C ASP A 137 26.61 -18.34 12.53
N MET A 138 27.91 -18.24 12.83
CA MET A 138 28.98 -18.94 12.11
C MET A 138 29.47 -20.20 12.83
N ASN A 139 28.85 -20.57 13.95
CA ASN A 139 29.30 -21.71 14.77
C ASN A 139 29.25 -23.05 14.01
N LYS A 140 28.37 -23.19 13.00
CA LYS A 140 28.29 -24.38 12.14
C LYS A 140 29.55 -24.62 11.32
N PHE A 141 30.32 -23.59 11.00
CA PHE A 141 31.54 -23.71 10.22
C PHE A 141 32.74 -24.18 11.05
N ALA A 142 32.61 -24.25 12.38
CA ALA A 142 33.63 -24.75 13.30
C ALA A 142 35.05 -24.20 13.03
N ILE A 143 35.15 -22.90 12.71
CA ILE A 143 36.44 -22.26 12.41
C ILE A 143 37.36 -22.35 13.62
N GLU A 144 38.61 -22.78 13.41
CA GLU A 144 39.63 -22.89 14.46
C GLU A 144 40.69 -21.80 14.33
N ILE A 145 41.07 -21.21 15.46
CA ILE A 145 42.20 -20.28 15.57
C ILE A 145 43.13 -20.82 16.65
N ASN A 146 44.39 -21.09 16.30
CA ASN A 146 45.38 -21.70 17.19
C ASN A 146 44.89 -22.98 17.88
N GLY A 147 44.21 -23.87 17.14
CA GLY A 147 43.70 -25.15 17.64
C GLY A 147 42.51 -25.04 18.60
N LYS A 148 41.85 -23.88 18.68
CA LYS A 148 40.62 -23.70 19.47
C LYS A 148 39.47 -23.25 18.57
N ILE A 149 38.30 -23.84 18.77
CA ILE A 149 37.07 -23.45 18.06
C ILE A 149 36.73 -22.00 18.39
N PHE A 150 36.66 -21.17 17.36
CA PHE A 150 36.32 -19.77 17.43
C PHE A 150 34.82 -19.56 17.18
N LYS A 151 34.04 -19.58 18.27
CA LYS A 151 32.61 -19.27 18.25
C LYS A 151 32.38 -17.78 17.99
N HIS A 152 31.69 -17.46 16.89
CA HIS A 152 31.43 -16.08 16.48
C HIS A 152 30.15 -15.94 15.66
N LYS A 153 29.69 -14.70 15.54
CA LYS A 153 28.60 -14.25 14.69
C LYS A 153 29.10 -13.16 13.74
N LEU A 154 28.34 -12.88 12.69
CA LEU A 154 28.55 -11.73 11.83
C LEU A 154 27.39 -10.75 12.01
N SER A 155 27.68 -9.48 12.28
CA SER A 155 26.70 -8.41 12.07
C SER A 155 26.72 -8.05 10.59
N HIS A 156 25.62 -8.29 9.89
CA HIS A 156 25.47 -8.07 8.46
C HIS A 156 24.60 -6.84 8.22
N PHE A 157 25.07 -5.95 7.35
CA PHE A 157 24.36 -4.76 6.90
C PHE A 157 24.18 -4.83 5.39
N THR A 158 23.00 -4.50 4.89
CA THR A 158 22.71 -4.47 3.45
C THR A 158 21.88 -3.25 3.07
N LEU A 159 22.09 -2.70 1.86
CA LEU A 159 21.21 -1.68 1.27
C LEU A 159 20.14 -2.33 0.41
N ASN A 160 18.87 -2.04 0.69
CA ASN A 160 17.73 -2.66 0.00
C ASN A 160 17.64 -2.38 -1.51
N HIS A 161 18.23 -1.28 -2.00
CA HIS A 161 18.16 -0.93 -3.42
C HIS A 161 19.32 -1.55 -4.22
N SER A 162 20.54 -1.47 -3.71
CA SER A 162 21.75 -1.84 -4.43
C SER A 162 22.34 -3.18 -4.01
N ASN A 163 21.79 -3.82 -2.97
CA ASN A 163 22.32 -5.04 -2.34
C ASN A 163 23.82 -4.93 -2.02
N ILE A 164 24.27 -3.72 -1.64
CA ILE A 164 25.63 -3.54 -1.15
C ILE A 164 25.66 -4.05 0.28
N GLU A 165 26.56 -4.97 0.55
CA GLU A 165 26.63 -5.70 1.80
C GLU A 165 27.93 -5.47 2.55
N SER A 166 27.85 -5.53 3.88
CA SER A 166 29.01 -5.47 4.77
C SER A 166 28.78 -6.38 5.96
N ALA A 167 29.75 -7.24 6.25
CA ALA A 167 29.75 -8.07 7.44
C ALA A 167 30.87 -7.66 8.40
N SER A 168 30.64 -7.82 9.71
CA SER A 168 31.67 -7.61 10.73
C SER A 168 31.61 -8.69 11.80
N ILE A 169 32.77 -9.22 12.16
CA ILE A 169 32.89 -10.28 13.17
C ILE A 169 32.54 -9.73 14.55
N CYS A 170 31.62 -10.41 15.22
CA CYS A 170 31.19 -10.15 16.59
C CYS A 170 31.04 -11.45 17.39
N ARG A 171 31.06 -11.37 18.72
CA ARG A 171 30.89 -12.54 19.60
C ARG A 171 29.44 -12.76 20.02
N SER A 172 28.64 -11.70 20.01
CA SER A 172 27.24 -11.70 20.45
C SER A 172 26.45 -10.59 19.75
N GLU A 173 25.12 -10.71 19.82
CA GLU A 173 24.18 -9.63 19.51
C GLU A 173 24.28 -8.59 20.64
N SER A 174 25.08 -7.55 20.43
CA SER A 174 25.28 -6.49 21.42
C SER A 174 25.30 -5.13 20.75
N ILE A 175 25.07 -4.07 21.53
CA ILE A 175 25.16 -2.69 21.04
C ILE A 175 26.55 -2.35 20.50
N LEU A 176 27.60 -2.94 21.09
CA LEU A 176 28.97 -2.78 20.63
C LEU A 176 29.17 -3.40 19.23
N SER A 177 28.57 -4.58 19.00
CA SER A 177 28.58 -5.24 17.69
C SER A 177 27.90 -4.36 16.64
N ILE A 178 26.75 -3.76 16.98
CA ILE A 178 26.03 -2.83 16.11
C ILE A 178 26.89 -1.60 15.81
N LYS A 179 27.45 -0.95 16.85
CA LYS A 179 28.29 0.25 16.68
C LYS A 179 29.50 -0.01 15.79
N LYS A 180 30.18 -1.15 16.00
CA LYS A 180 31.33 -1.56 15.18
C LYS A 180 30.93 -1.83 13.74
N GLY A 181 29.87 -2.63 13.53
CA GLY A 181 29.37 -2.99 12.21
C GLY A 181 28.83 -1.79 11.44
N LEU A 182 28.02 -0.95 12.08
CA LEU A 182 27.47 0.28 11.51
C LEU A 182 28.58 1.24 11.09
N ARG A 183 29.58 1.46 11.95
CA ARG A 183 30.75 2.30 11.61
C ARG A 183 31.48 1.75 10.38
N ASN A 184 31.75 0.44 10.34
CA ASN A 184 32.41 -0.16 9.19
C ASN A 184 31.58 0.00 7.91
N PHE A 185 30.28 -0.27 7.97
CA PHE A 185 29.37 -0.12 6.85
C PHE A 185 29.31 1.32 6.34
N LEU A 186 29.12 2.30 7.23
CA LEU A 186 29.00 3.70 6.85
C LEU A 186 30.30 4.28 6.30
N TYR A 187 31.45 4.03 6.94
CA TYR A 187 32.70 4.69 6.55
C TYR A 187 33.48 3.94 5.47
N ARG A 188 33.41 2.60 5.43
CA ARG A 188 34.23 1.80 4.50
C ARG A 188 33.48 1.35 3.26
N VAL A 189 32.16 1.22 3.33
CA VAL A 189 31.37 0.58 2.26
C VAL A 189 30.46 1.58 1.57
N VAL A 190 29.60 2.28 2.31
CA VAL A 190 28.57 3.15 1.71
C VAL A 190 29.04 4.61 1.57
N GLY A 191 29.86 5.09 2.51
CA GLY A 191 30.31 6.48 2.56
C GLY A 191 29.25 7.51 2.97
N LYS A 192 27.99 7.07 3.17
CA LYS A 192 26.86 7.94 3.54
C LYS A 192 25.85 7.19 4.40
N ALA A 193 25.23 7.90 5.35
CA ALA A 193 24.17 7.36 6.19
C ALA A 193 22.87 7.15 5.39
N PRO A 194 22.22 5.97 5.51
CA PRO A 194 20.88 5.76 4.96
C PRO A 194 19.84 6.53 5.79
N GLN A 195 18.66 6.80 5.22
CA GLN A 195 17.60 7.48 5.98
C GLN A 195 17.01 6.61 7.09
N ILE A 196 16.95 5.30 6.85
CA ILE A 196 16.32 4.32 7.73
C ILE A 196 17.27 3.14 7.92
N LEU A 197 17.42 2.70 9.17
CA LEU A 197 17.97 1.39 9.49
C LEU A 197 16.85 0.50 10.03
N GLN A 198 16.54 -0.53 9.25
CA GLN A 198 15.57 -1.56 9.59
C GLN A 198 16.26 -2.72 10.29
N VAL A 199 15.68 -3.16 11.39
CA VAL A 199 16.17 -4.32 12.16
C VAL A 199 14.98 -5.20 12.46
N ASP A 200 15.10 -6.50 12.17
CA ASP A 200 14.16 -7.47 12.72
C ASP A 200 14.35 -7.58 14.25
N ASN A 201 13.39 -8.15 14.98
CA ASN A 201 13.26 -8.24 16.44
C ASN A 201 14.50 -8.81 17.19
N SER A 202 15.61 -8.11 17.11
CA SER A 202 16.88 -8.44 17.72
C SER A 202 16.89 -8.03 19.17
N SER A 203 17.48 -8.89 19.97
CA SER A 203 17.71 -8.68 21.40
C SER A 203 18.60 -7.46 21.68
N ALA A 204 19.50 -7.11 20.75
CA ALA A 204 20.42 -5.98 20.88
C ALA A 204 19.78 -4.63 20.54
N ALA A 205 18.90 -4.60 19.54
CA ALA A 205 18.21 -3.38 19.12
C ALA A 205 16.91 -3.15 19.92
N THR A 206 16.29 -4.21 20.43
CA THR A 206 14.98 -4.14 21.09
C THR A 206 14.98 -4.84 22.44
N HIS A 207 14.44 -4.17 23.46
CA HIS A 207 14.25 -4.73 24.78
C HIS A 207 12.75 -4.93 25.08
N ARG A 208 12.42 -5.89 25.96
CA ARG A 208 11.09 -6.01 26.56
C ARG A 208 11.13 -5.38 27.95
N PRO A 209 10.51 -4.21 28.15
CA PRO A 209 10.53 -3.54 29.45
C PRO A 209 9.77 -4.29 30.55
N CYS A 210 8.77 -5.13 30.22
CA CYS A 210 8.09 -6.05 31.15
C CYS A 210 7.64 -7.34 30.44
N LYS A 211 7.50 -8.45 31.18
CA LYS A 211 6.98 -9.75 30.66
C LYS A 211 5.54 -9.65 30.14
N ASP A 212 4.74 -8.69 30.63
CA ASP A 212 3.30 -8.55 30.31
C ASP A 212 2.95 -7.60 29.15
N LYS A 213 3.90 -6.90 28.53
CA LYS A 213 3.63 -6.03 27.37
C LYS A 213 4.11 -6.68 26.06
N LYS A 214 3.18 -6.88 25.12
CA LYS A 214 3.45 -7.50 23.79
C LYS A 214 4.43 -6.70 22.91
N LYS A 215 4.60 -5.38 23.14
CA LYS A 215 5.42 -4.50 22.30
C LYS A 215 6.86 -4.41 22.82
N ARG A 216 7.83 -4.89 22.04
CA ARG A 216 9.26 -4.62 22.27
C ARG A 216 9.52 -3.14 21.99
N VAL A 217 10.27 -2.44 22.86
CA VAL A 217 10.71 -1.05 22.66
C VAL A 217 12.16 -1.08 22.17
N PHE A 218 12.62 -0.06 21.44
CA PHE A 218 14.05 0.04 21.09
C PHE A 218 14.87 0.35 22.34
N ASN A 219 16.12 -0.07 22.38
CA ASN A 219 17.05 0.35 23.44
C ASN A 219 17.39 1.85 23.26
N ASP A 220 17.43 2.61 24.35
CA ASP A 220 17.73 4.05 24.32
C ASP A 220 19.13 4.32 23.76
N GLU A 221 20.11 3.49 24.11
CA GLU A 221 21.47 3.57 23.55
C GLU A 221 21.49 3.35 22.04
N TYR A 222 20.61 2.47 21.54
CA TYR A 222 20.49 2.20 20.11
C TYR A 222 19.89 3.39 19.36
N ILE A 223 18.86 4.02 19.92
CA ILE A 223 18.27 5.24 19.35
C ILE A 223 19.32 6.35 19.32
N GLN A 224 20.06 6.58 20.43
CA GLN A 224 21.10 7.61 20.50
C GLN A 224 22.19 7.42 19.45
N ILE A 225 22.62 6.17 19.19
CA ILE A 225 23.60 5.88 18.14
C ILE A 225 23.05 6.24 16.76
N LEU A 226 21.79 5.95 16.49
CA LEU A 226 21.19 6.27 15.19
C LEU A 226 20.93 7.76 15.01
N ASP A 227 20.47 8.43 16.06
CA ASP A 227 20.27 9.89 16.08
C ASP A 227 21.58 10.63 15.81
N TYR A 228 22.71 10.14 16.34
CA TYR A 228 24.03 10.69 16.03
C TYR A 228 24.35 10.68 14.52
N TYR A 229 23.89 9.67 13.79
CA TYR A 229 24.05 9.59 12.33
C TYR A 229 22.86 10.16 11.54
N GLY A 230 21.83 10.69 12.22
CA GLY A 230 20.59 11.16 11.59
C GLY A 230 19.75 10.06 10.96
N ILE A 231 19.89 8.81 11.43
CA ILE A 231 19.23 7.62 10.89
C ILE A 231 17.97 7.33 11.70
N LYS A 232 16.85 7.00 11.05
CA LYS A 232 15.63 6.59 11.73
C LYS A 232 15.60 5.08 11.96
N ALA A 233 15.26 4.66 13.17
CA ALA A 233 15.05 3.24 13.49
C ALA A 233 13.70 2.74 12.95
N GLN A 234 13.69 1.59 12.27
CA GLN A 234 12.47 0.90 11.85
C GLN A 234 12.50 -0.57 12.26
N LYS A 235 11.36 -1.12 12.69
CA LYS A 235 11.18 -2.56 12.91
C LYS A 235 10.53 -3.20 11.70
N THR A 236 10.80 -4.47 11.49
CA THR A 236 10.01 -5.29 10.56
C THR A 236 8.59 -5.43 11.10
N ASN A 237 7.58 -5.03 10.32
CA ASN A 237 6.18 -5.22 10.69
C ASN A 237 5.78 -6.66 10.36
N ILE A 238 5.24 -7.38 11.34
CA ILE A 238 4.81 -8.79 11.19
C ILE A 238 3.59 -8.94 10.26
N ALA A 239 2.94 -7.84 9.85
CA ALA A 239 1.66 -7.87 9.14
C ALA A 239 1.53 -6.85 7.99
N SER A 240 2.64 -6.43 7.38
CA SER A 240 2.58 -5.61 6.16
C SER A 240 3.76 -6.00 5.26
N PRO A 241 3.50 -6.73 4.15
CA PRO A 241 4.53 -7.07 3.18
C PRO A 241 5.14 -5.82 2.51
#